data_AF-A0A949V3U0-F1
#
_entry.id   AF-A0A949V3U0-F1
#
_cell.length_a   1.000
_cell.length_b   1.000
_cell.length_c   1.000
_cell.angle_alpha   90.00
_cell.angle_beta   90.00
_cell.angle_gamma   90.00
#
_symmetry.space_group_name_H-M   'P 1'
#
loop_
_entity.id
_entity.type
_entity.pdbx_description
1 polymer ?
#
loop_
_entity_poly.entity_id
_entity_poly.type
_entity_poly.pdbx_seq_one_letter_code
_entity_poly.pdbx_strand_id
1 'polypeptide(L)'
;MEQQNSGKRVLDSLERAKLGVEVFSMPFDEAEAVIDAYVSRGDYDPDSVELFKEQLDTQRHIQEKSVELLSTGTEIIRLMVNAFIKNMPKSSDGDVSHS
;
A
#
# COMPACT_ATOMS: atom_id res chain seq x y z
N MET A 1 24.89 -13.38 5.53
CA MET A 1 24.19 -14.45 4.79
C MET A 1 25.04 -14.75 3.57
N GLU A 2 25.59 -15.95 3.50
CA GLU A 2 26.42 -16.38 2.37
C GLU A 2 25.50 -16.75 1.21
N GLN A 3 25.60 -16.04 0.08
CA GLN A 3 24.94 -16.46 -1.15
C GLN A 3 25.58 -17.77 -1.59
N GLN A 4 24.88 -18.87 -1.38
CA GLN A 4 25.19 -20.14 -2.01
C GLN A 4 25.06 -19.90 -3.52
N ASN A 5 26.20 -19.92 -4.21
CA ASN A 5 26.27 -19.68 -5.64
C ASN A 5 25.66 -20.88 -6.37
N SER A 6 24.33 -20.84 -6.56
CA SER A 6 23.55 -21.87 -7.25
C SER A 6 23.90 -21.98 -8.74
N GLY A 7 24.75 -21.08 -9.26
CA GLY A 7 25.05 -20.94 -10.70
C GLY A 7 23.87 -20.37 -11.50
N LYS A 8 22.71 -20.21 -10.88
CA LYS A 8 21.50 -19.66 -11.47
C LYS A 8 21.49 -18.14 -11.37
N ARG A 9 20.73 -17.51 -12.26
CA ARG A 9 20.64 -16.06 -12.33
C ARG A 9 19.80 -15.54 -11.17
N VAL A 10 20.38 -14.64 -10.38
CA VAL A 10 19.64 -13.90 -9.36
C VAL A 10 18.86 -12.77 -10.06
N LEU A 11 17.64 -12.50 -9.61
CA LEU A 11 16.89 -11.33 -10.03
C LEU A 11 17.63 -10.08 -9.55
N ASP A 12 18.27 -9.37 -10.48
CA ASP A 12 19.06 -8.20 -10.11
C ASP A 12 18.18 -7.00 -9.73
N SER A 13 18.79 -5.96 -9.13
CA SER A 13 18.06 -4.78 -8.67
C SER A 13 17.33 -4.03 -9.80
N LEU A 14 17.86 -4.04 -11.03
CA LEU A 14 17.25 -3.38 -12.16
C LEU A 14 16.04 -4.17 -12.67
N GLU A 15 16.14 -5.50 -12.74
CA GLU A 15 15.04 -6.38 -13.10
C GLU A 15 13.91 -6.28 -12.09
N ARG A 16 14.23 -6.32 -10.80
CA ARG A 16 13.26 -6.14 -9.72
C ARG A 16 12.58 -4.78 -9.77
N ALA A 17 13.32 -3.71 -10.10
CA ALA A 17 12.73 -2.38 -10.27
C ALA A 17 11.78 -2.32 -11.47
N LYS A 18 12.15 -2.90 -12.61
CA LYS A 18 11.30 -2.95 -13.81
C LYS A 18 10.02 -3.73 -13.55
N LEU A 19 10.16 -4.95 -13.04
CA LEU A 19 9.01 -5.79 -12.67
C LEU A 19 8.16 -5.11 -11.60
N GLY A 20 8.79 -4.52 -10.59
CA GLY A 20 8.10 -3.79 -9.53
C GLY A 20 7.23 -2.66 -10.06
N VAL A 21 7.72 -1.87 -11.02
CA VAL A 21 6.92 -0.80 -11.66
C VAL A 21 5.79 -1.38 -12.53
N GLU A 22 6.05 -2.48 -13.24
CA GLU A 22 5.06 -3.14 -14.10
C GLU A 22 3.89 -3.70 -13.28
N VAL A 23 4.18 -4.34 -12.14
CA VAL A 23 3.17 -5.03 -11.33
C VAL A 23 2.61 -4.19 -10.18
N PHE A 24 3.12 -2.97 -9.97
CA PHE A 24 2.78 -2.13 -8.82
C PHE A 24 1.27 -1.92 -8.62
N SER A 25 0.53 -1.76 -9.71
CA SER A 25 -0.91 -1.49 -9.69
C SER A 25 -1.79 -2.73 -9.84
N MET A 26 -1.19 -3.93 -9.95
CA MET A 26 -1.92 -5.17 -10.22
C MET A 26 -2.35 -5.89 -8.92
N PRO A 27 -3.45 -6.67 -8.94
CA PRO A 27 -3.72 -7.76 -7.99
C PRO A 27 -2.50 -8.67 -7.79
N PHE A 28 -2.27 -9.17 -6.57
CA PHE A 28 -1.10 -10.00 -6.27
C PHE A 28 -1.05 -11.25 -7.17
N ASP A 29 -2.18 -11.93 -7.35
CA ASP A 29 -2.28 -13.10 -8.23
C ASP A 29 -1.89 -12.78 -9.68
N GLU A 30 -2.24 -11.59 -10.17
CA GLU A 30 -1.87 -11.12 -11.52
C GLU A 30 -0.38 -10.72 -11.58
N ALA A 31 0.11 -10.02 -10.56
CA ALA A 31 1.51 -9.65 -10.40
C ALA A 31 2.41 -10.89 -10.37
N GLU A 32 2.00 -11.92 -9.63
CA GLU A 32 2.69 -13.19 -9.52
C GLU A 32 2.78 -13.88 -10.89
N ALA A 33 1.67 -13.94 -11.63
CA ALA A 33 1.66 -14.52 -12.97
C ALA A 33 2.59 -13.78 -13.95
N VAL A 34 2.69 -12.45 -13.86
CA VAL A 34 3.62 -11.64 -14.68
C VAL A 34 5.08 -11.95 -14.31
N ILE A 35 5.39 -12.05 -13.02
CA ILE A 35 6.73 -12.40 -12.54
C ILE A 35 7.10 -13.81 -13.00
N ASP A 36 6.20 -14.78 -12.85
CA ASP A 36 6.41 -16.16 -13.28
C ASP A 36 6.64 -16.26 -14.79
N ALA A 37 5.86 -15.51 -15.57
CA ALA A 37 6.05 -15.42 -17.02
C ALA A 37 7.41 -14.80 -17.39
N TYR A 38 7.89 -13.80 -16.65
CA TYR A 38 9.21 -13.21 -16.86
C TYR A 38 10.33 -14.21 -16.55
N VAL A 39 10.28 -14.84 -15.38
CA VAL A 39 11.35 -15.75 -14.93
C VAL A 39 11.36 -17.05 -15.71
N SER A 40 10.22 -17.51 -16.25
CA SER A 40 10.15 -18.69 -17.12
C SER A 40 11.03 -18.61 -18.38
N ARG A 41 11.44 -17.39 -18.76
CA ARG A 41 12.32 -17.14 -19.92
C ARG A 41 13.81 -17.29 -19.61
N GLY A 42 14.18 -17.48 -18.35
CA GLY A 42 15.57 -17.61 -17.91
C GLY A 42 15.76 -18.66 -16.83
N ASP A 43 17.01 -19.00 -16.55
CA ASP A 43 17.36 -19.94 -15.47
C ASP A 43 17.60 -19.15 -14.18
N TYR A 44 16.52 -18.66 -13.58
CA TYR A 44 16.59 -17.88 -12.34
C TYR A 44 16.67 -18.77 -11.11
N ASP A 45 17.34 -18.26 -10.08
CA ASP A 45 17.37 -18.86 -8.76
C ASP A 45 15.98 -18.75 -8.10
N PRO A 46 15.29 -19.87 -7.81
CA PRO A 46 13.95 -19.85 -7.20
C PRO A 46 13.90 -19.02 -5.91
N ASP A 47 14.92 -19.11 -5.07
CA ASP A 47 14.97 -18.42 -3.77
C ASP A 47 15.02 -16.89 -3.97
N SER A 48 15.69 -16.43 -5.04
CA SER A 48 15.72 -15.02 -5.40
C SER A 48 14.37 -14.52 -5.92
N VAL A 49 13.63 -15.36 -6.64
CA VAL A 49 12.30 -15.02 -7.15
C VAL A 49 11.30 -14.96 -5.99
N GLU A 50 11.32 -15.95 -5.11
CA GLU A 50 10.47 -16.03 -3.92
C GLU A 50 10.68 -14.81 -3.01
N LEU A 51 11.94 -14.48 -2.70
CA LEU A 51 12.26 -13.28 -1.93
C LEU A 51 11.72 -12.00 -2.56
N PHE A 52 11.68 -11.91 -3.90
CA PHE A 52 11.09 -10.75 -4.57
C PHE A 52 9.57 -10.73 -4.46
N LYS A 53 8.90 -11.88 -4.61
CA LYS A 53 7.45 -11.99 -4.42
C LYS A 53 7.03 -11.62 -2.99
N GLU A 54 7.75 -12.11 -1.98
CA GLU A 54 7.52 -11.75 -0.57
C GLU A 54 7.65 -10.25 -0.31
N GLN A 55 8.64 -9.59 -0.94
CA GLN A 55 8.83 -8.15 -0.82
C GLN A 55 7.69 -7.35 -1.45
N LEU A 56 7.10 -7.84 -2.54
CA LEU A 56 5.93 -7.21 -3.16
C LEU A 56 4.67 -7.39 -2.31
N ASP A 57 4.46 -8.59 -1.77
CA ASP A 57 3.34 -8.87 -0.87
C ASP A 57 3.40 -7.99 0.39
N THR A 58 4.59 -7.89 0.99
CA THR A 58 4.83 -7.00 2.14
C THR A 58 4.52 -5.53 1.82
N GLN A 59 4.97 -5.02 0.67
CA GLN A 59 4.71 -3.64 0.26
C GLN A 59 3.22 -3.38 0.05
N ARG A 60 2.50 -4.34 -0.53
CA ARG A 60 1.05 -4.24 -0.74
C ARG A 60 0.29 -4.22 0.58
N HIS A 61 0.63 -5.11 1.51
CA HIS A 61 0.05 -5.12 2.85
C HIS A 61 0.24 -3.78 3.57
N ILE A 62 1.39 -3.14 3.38
CA ILE A 62 1.64 -1.79 3.91
C ILE A 62 0.72 -0.75 3.25
N GLN A 63 0.50 -0.82 1.93
CA GLN A 63 -0.40 0.08 1.22
C GLN A 63 -1.86 -0.09 1.67
N GLU A 64 -2.34 -1.32 1.78
CA GLU A 64 -3.69 -1.63 2.25
C GLU A 64 -3.93 -1.07 3.66
N LYS A 65 -2.98 -1.33 4.58
CA LYS A 65 -3.02 -0.75 5.92
C LYS A 65 -2.94 0.77 5.94
N SER A 66 -2.20 1.37 5.01
CA SER A 66 -2.10 2.83 4.89
C SER A 66 -3.44 3.45 4.48
N VAL A 67 -4.18 2.81 3.57
CA VAL A 67 -5.53 3.24 3.18
C VAL A 67 -6.50 3.10 4.36
N GLU A 68 -6.43 1.99 5.10
CA GLU A 68 -7.23 1.77 6.30
C GLU A 68 -6.95 2.82 7.40
N LEU A 69 -5.67 3.14 7.62
CA LEU A 69 -5.24 4.19 8.55
C LEU A 69 -5.78 5.56 8.15
N LEU A 70 -5.74 5.93 6.86
CA LEU A 70 -6.28 7.19 6.36
C LEU A 70 -7.80 7.28 6.52
N SER A 71 -8.51 6.17 6.25
CA SER A 71 -9.96 6.08 6.47
C SER A 71 -10.30 6.32 7.94
N THR A 72 -9.61 5.61 8.84
CA THR A 72 -9.79 5.74 10.29
C THR A 72 -9.47 7.16 10.78
N GLY A 73 -8.38 7.76 10.28
CA GLY A 73 -8.02 9.15 10.60
C GLY A 73 -9.10 10.15 10.19
N THR A 74 -9.74 9.94 9.04
CA THR A 74 -10.84 10.79 8.56
C THR A 74 -12.07 10.69 9.46
N GLU A 75 -12.39 9.50 9.96
CA GLU A 75 -13.47 9.30 10.94
C GLU A 75 -13.19 10.01 12.26
N ILE A 76 -11.95 9.92 12.76
CA ILE A 76 -11.53 10.62 13.99
C ILE A 76 -11.68 12.14 13.82
N ILE A 77 -11.23 12.71 12.69
CA ILE A 77 -11.41 14.14 12.39
C ILE A 77 -12.89 14.50 12.36
N ARG A 78 -13.74 13.68 11.72
CA ARG A 78 -15.18 13.92 11.66
C ARG A 78 -15.83 13.90 13.04
N LEU A 79 -15.44 12.97 13.91
CA LEU A 79 -15.90 12.91 15.29
C LEU A 79 -15.49 14.16 16.08
N MET A 80 -14.25 14.63 15.92
CA MET A 80 -13.75 15.85 16.56
C MET A 80 -14.53 17.09 16.08
N VAL A 81 -14.74 17.24 14.76
CA VAL A 81 -15.51 18.36 14.19
C VAL A 81 -16.96 18.33 14.68
N ASN A 82 -17.60 17.16 14.67
CA ASN A 82 -18.97 17.02 15.16
C ASN A 82 -19.10 17.35 16.65
N ALA A 83 -18.15 16.92 17.48
CA ALA A 83 -18.11 17.24 18.90
C ALA A 83 -17.91 18.75 19.12
N PHE A 84 -17.03 19.38 18.34
CA PHE A 84 -16.79 20.82 18.39
C PHE A 84 -18.04 21.62 17.98
N ILE A 85 -18.71 21.26 16.89
CA ILE A 85 -19.97 21.90 16.44
C ILE A 85 -21.06 21.73 17.50
N LYS A 86 -21.23 20.51 18.05
CA LYS A 86 -22.24 20.25 19.09
C LYS A 86 -22.00 21.06 20.37
N ASN A 87 -20.74 21.30 20.71
CA ASN A 87 -20.35 22.03 21.92
C ASN A 87 -20.15 23.54 21.66
N MET A 88 -20.31 24.01 20.43
CA MET A 88 -20.27 25.43 20.11
C MET A 88 -21.55 26.09 20.63
N PRO A 89 -21.46 27.15 21.45
CA PRO A 89 -22.64 27.86 21.93
C PRO A 89 -23.41 28.39 20.73
N LYS A 90 -24.69 28.01 20.62
CA LYS A 90 -25.59 28.59 19.62
C LYS A 90 -25.67 30.09 19.90
N SER A 91 -25.24 30.91 18.95
CA SER A 91 -25.56 32.34 18.97
C SER A 91 -27.07 32.47 19.09
N SER A 92 -27.54 33.02 20.22
CA SER A 92 -28.94 33.42 20.38
C SER A 92 -29.27 34.43 19.30
N ASP A 93 -29.95 33.99 18.24
CA ASP A 93 -30.67 34.88 17.35
C ASP A 93 -32.07 35.05 17.95
N GLY A 94 -32.33 36.22 18.50
CA GLY A 94 -33.59 36.51 19.19
C GLY A 94 -33.53 37.68 20.15
N ASP A 95 -33.23 38.88 19.65
CA ASP A 95 -33.88 40.10 20.16
C ASP A 95 -33.89 41.18 19.07
N VAL A 96 -34.80 41.04 18.10
CA VAL A 96 -35.28 42.20 17.36
C VAL A 96 -36.34 42.84 18.26
N SER A 97 -35.88 43.73 19.14
CA SER A 97 -36.75 44.55 19.98
C SER A 97 -37.66 45.40 19.08
N HIS A 98 -38.95 45.13 19.22
CA HIS A 98 -40.06 45.91 18.68
C HIS A 98 -39.97 47.38 19.16
N SER A 99 -40.11 48.32 18.22
CA SER A 99 -40.38 49.74 18.48
C SER A 99 -41.82 49.96 18.95
#